data_AF-A0A9P5ITG2-F1
#
_entry.id   AF-A0A9P5ITG2-F1
#
_cell.length_a   1.000
_cell.length_b   1.000
_cell.length_c   1.000
_cell.angle_alpha   90.00
_cell.angle_beta   90.00
_cell.angle_gamma   90.00
#
_symmetry.space_group_name_H-M   'P 1'
#
loop_
_entity.id
_entity.type
_entity.pdbx_description
1 polymer ?
#
loop_
_entity_poly.entity_id
_entity_poly.type
_entity_poly.pdbx_seq_one_letter_code
_entity_poly.pdbx_strand_id
1 'polypeptide(L)'
;MTAHGAAQCVRNLNLDVKLPFIAAEEDTGPIVKPLVQKSAGENVIGCREWSNLCEIIEAFTLATGKKAEHVLLPKGQSRIPVPPELVIEMKTGLTATSSDMKDNMILISFAPKI
;
A
#
# COMPACT_ATOMS: atom_id res chain seq x y z
N MET A 1 29.79 9.37 -21.46
CA MET A 1 29.67 8.63 -20.19
C MET A 1 28.23 8.79 -19.70
N THR A 2 27.34 7.86 -20.04
CA THR A 2 25.93 7.93 -19.62
C THR A 2 25.84 7.50 -18.16
N ALA A 3 25.44 8.41 -17.27
CA ALA A 3 25.09 8.05 -15.91
C ALA A 3 23.87 7.11 -15.96
N HIS A 4 24.10 5.82 -15.74
CA HIS A 4 23.02 4.84 -15.60
C HIS A 4 22.36 5.05 -14.22
N GLY A 5 21.53 6.08 -14.10
CA GLY A 5 20.80 6.36 -12.86
C GLY A 5 19.74 5.29 -12.61
N ALA A 6 19.84 4.58 -11.49
CA ALA A 6 18.79 3.68 -11.02
C ALA A 6 17.68 4.49 -10.30
N ALA A 7 16.43 4.07 -10.46
CA ALA A 7 15.32 4.59 -9.67
C ALA A 7 15.39 4.02 -8.24
N GLN A 8 15.15 4.85 -7.22
CA GLN A 8 15.15 4.39 -5.83
C GLN A 8 13.74 4.36 -5.26
N CYS A 9 13.31 3.18 -4.81
CA CYS A 9 12.17 3.03 -3.93
C CYS A 9 12.63 3.17 -2.48
N VAL A 10 12.30 4.31 -1.85
CA VAL A 10 12.75 4.62 -0.50
C VAL A 10 11.58 4.49 0.47
N ARG A 11 11.64 3.49 1.35
CA ARG A 11 10.55 3.14 2.27
C ARG A 11 11.10 2.55 3.56
N ASN A 12 10.28 2.53 4.60
CA ASN A 12 10.58 1.85 5.87
C ASN A 12 9.86 0.49 5.99
N LEU A 13 9.49 -0.11 4.85
CA LEU A 13 8.74 -1.34 4.75
C LEU A 13 9.66 -2.56 4.69
N ASN A 14 9.24 -3.65 5.33
CA ASN A 14 9.92 -4.93 5.19
C ASN A 14 9.70 -5.50 3.77
N LEU A 15 10.79 -5.92 3.12
CA LEU A 15 10.80 -6.41 1.74
C LEU A 15 10.08 -7.74 1.55
N ASP A 16 10.02 -8.58 2.57
CA ASP A 16 9.49 -9.94 2.45
C ASP A 16 7.99 -10.05 2.80
N VAL A 17 7.39 -8.96 3.27
CA VAL A 17 5.97 -8.93 3.64
C VAL A 17 5.14 -8.62 2.39
N LYS A 18 4.19 -9.51 2.07
CA LYS A 18 3.19 -9.24 1.03
C LYS A 18 2.13 -8.27 1.56
N LEU A 19 1.91 -7.20 0.83
CA LEU A 19 0.88 -6.19 1.08
C LEU A 19 -0.18 -6.26 -0.02
N PRO A 20 -1.46 -5.96 0.28
CA PRO A 20 -2.50 -5.87 -0.73
C PRO A 20 -2.34 -4.57 -1.52
N PHE A 21 -2.32 -4.69 -2.85
CA PHE A 21 -2.30 -3.56 -3.77
C PHE A 21 -3.62 -3.44 -4.51
N ILE A 22 -3.99 -2.20 -4.82
CA ILE A 22 -5.18 -1.83 -5.58
C ILE A 22 -4.79 -0.74 -6.58
N ALA A 23 -5.31 -0.82 -7.81
CA ALA A 23 -5.34 0.32 -8.72
C ALA A 23 -6.62 1.10 -8.41
N ALA A 24 -6.55 2.05 -7.47
CA ALA A 24 -7.71 2.68 -6.85
C ALA A 24 -8.71 3.24 -7.89
N GLU A 25 -8.22 3.83 -8.97
CA GLU A 25 -9.01 4.44 -10.03
C GLU A 25 -9.79 3.40 -10.86
N GLU A 26 -9.24 2.20 -11.02
CA GLU A 26 -9.81 1.14 -11.85
C GLU A 26 -10.67 0.16 -11.03
N ASP A 27 -10.22 -0.17 -9.82
CA ASP A 27 -10.72 -1.28 -9.03
C ASP A 27 -11.82 -0.86 -8.04
N THR A 28 -11.80 0.39 -7.56
CA THR A 28 -12.71 0.80 -6.46
C THR A 28 -14.17 0.63 -6.86
N GLY A 29 -14.56 1.10 -8.05
CA GLY A 29 -15.94 1.00 -8.53
C GLY A 29 -16.47 -0.44 -8.54
N PRO A 30 -15.80 -1.38 -9.24
CA PRO A 30 -16.14 -2.80 -9.22
C PRO A 30 -16.14 -3.42 -7.81
N ILE A 31 -15.18 -3.07 -6.95
CA ILE A 31 -15.06 -3.62 -5.58
C ILE A 31 -16.22 -3.15 -4.69
N VAL A 32 -16.59 -1.88 -4.74
CA VAL A 32 -17.61 -1.31 -3.85
C VAL A 32 -19.04 -1.52 -4.36
N LYS A 33 -19.22 -1.79 -5.65
CA LYS A 33 -20.57 -1.98 -6.24
C LYS A 33 -21.39 -3.08 -5.55
N PRO A 34 -20.84 -4.27 -5.23
CA PRO A 34 -21.57 -5.27 -4.46
C PRO A 34 -21.99 -4.79 -3.07
N LEU A 35 -21.17 -3.99 -2.38
CA LEU A 35 -21.50 -3.49 -1.04
C LEU A 35 -22.79 -2.68 -1.01
N VAL A 36 -23.05 -1.89 -2.06
CA VAL A 36 -24.30 -1.09 -2.17
C VAL A 36 -25.54 -1.99 -2.21
N GLN A 37 -25.40 -3.23 -2.67
CA GLN A 37 -26.50 -4.20 -2.80
C GLN A 37 -26.65 -5.12 -1.59
N LYS A 38 -25.75 -5.05 -0.62
CA LYS A 38 -25.74 -5.93 0.56
C LYS A 38 -26.46 -5.30 1.76
N SER A 39 -26.76 -6.12 2.76
CA SER A 39 -27.25 -5.62 4.04
C SER A 39 -26.19 -4.78 4.75
N ALA A 40 -26.65 -3.79 5.51
CA ALA A 40 -25.79 -2.99 6.37
C ALA A 40 -25.00 -3.86 7.35
N GLY A 41 -23.76 -3.47 7.64
CA GLY A 41 -22.85 -4.20 8.54
C GLY A 41 -21.94 -5.20 7.83
N GLU A 42 -22.04 -5.35 6.51
CA GLU A 42 -21.07 -6.13 5.72
C GLU A 42 -19.86 -5.29 5.27
N ASN A 43 -18.68 -5.91 5.32
CA ASN A 43 -17.42 -5.32 4.88
C ASN A 43 -16.90 -6.04 3.63
N VAL A 44 -16.25 -5.31 2.71
CA VAL A 44 -15.52 -5.90 1.57
C VAL A 44 -14.04 -5.58 1.68
N ILE A 45 -13.22 -6.59 1.38
CA ILE A 45 -11.80 -6.46 1.21
C ILE A 45 -11.53 -6.69 -0.28
N GLY A 46 -11.15 -5.62 -0.97
CA GLY A 46 -10.83 -5.67 -2.39
C GLY A 46 -9.36 -5.35 -2.62
N CYS A 47 -8.68 -6.25 -3.30
CA CYS A 47 -7.30 -6.08 -3.75
C CYS A 47 -7.16 -6.64 -5.15
N ARG A 48 -6.28 -6.04 -5.94
CA ARG A 48 -5.88 -6.58 -7.25
C ARG A 48 -4.86 -7.69 -7.11
N GLU A 49 -3.90 -7.51 -6.20
CA GLU A 49 -2.76 -8.41 -6.06
C GLU A 49 -2.18 -8.34 -4.63
N TRP A 50 -1.58 -9.44 -4.17
CA TRP A 50 -0.78 -9.48 -2.95
C TRP A 50 0.69 -9.58 -3.31
N SER A 51 1.39 -8.45 -3.25
CA SER A 51 2.80 -8.39 -3.63
C SER A 51 3.69 -7.92 -2.50
N ASN A 52 4.91 -8.42 -2.47
CA ASN A 52 5.97 -7.84 -1.66
C ASN A 52 6.70 -6.73 -2.44
N LEU A 53 7.57 -5.98 -1.78
CA LEU A 53 8.19 -4.81 -2.42
C LEU A 53 9.22 -5.21 -3.50
N CYS A 54 9.83 -6.38 -3.41
CA CYS A 54 10.73 -6.90 -4.45
C CYS A 54 9.97 -7.19 -5.75
N GLU A 55 8.83 -7.88 -5.65
CA GLU A 55 7.94 -8.19 -6.80
C GLU A 55 7.49 -6.88 -7.50
N ILE A 56 7.23 -5.81 -6.74
CA ILE A 56 6.85 -4.51 -7.30
C ILE A 56 8.02 -3.83 -8.00
N ILE A 57 9.22 -3.87 -7.44
CA ILE A 57 10.42 -3.29 -8.05
C ILE A 57 10.75 -4.00 -9.37
N GLU A 58 10.58 -5.32 -9.42
CA GLU A 58 10.70 -6.11 -10.64
C GLU A 58 9.64 -5.71 -11.67
N ALA A 59 8.37 -5.64 -11.27
CA ALA A 59 7.29 -5.19 -12.16
C ALA A 59 7.53 -3.78 -12.71
N PHE A 60 7.99 -2.84 -11.88
CA PHE A 60 8.37 -1.50 -12.32
C PHE A 60 9.53 -1.52 -13.33
N THR A 61 10.55 -2.34 -13.07
CA THR A 61 11.71 -2.48 -13.95
C THR A 61 11.29 -3.04 -15.30
N LEU A 62 10.43 -4.06 -15.32
CA LEU A 62 9.88 -4.67 -16.53
C LEU A 62 9.02 -3.68 -17.32
N ALA A 63 8.13 -2.94 -16.65
CA ALA A 63 7.22 -2.00 -17.29
C ALA A 63 7.93 -0.76 -17.87
N THR A 64 9.02 -0.31 -17.24
CA THR A 64 9.68 0.96 -17.58
C THR A 64 11.03 0.79 -18.30
N GLY A 65 11.61 -0.42 -18.27
CA GLY A 65 12.98 -0.69 -18.73
C GLY A 65 14.07 -0.04 -17.86
N LYS A 66 13.72 0.57 -16.72
CA LYS A 66 14.66 1.24 -15.81
C LYS A 66 14.94 0.38 -14.59
N LYS A 67 16.23 0.16 -14.30
CA LYS A 67 16.64 -0.50 -13.06
C LYS A 67 16.10 0.27 -11.86
N ALA A 68 15.41 -0.43 -10.97
CA ALA A 68 14.97 0.10 -9.69
C ALA A 68 15.63 -0.66 -8.53
N GLU A 69 15.89 0.06 -7.43
CA GLU A 69 16.51 -0.46 -6.22
C GLU A 69 15.72 -0.03 -4.99
N HIS A 70 15.69 -0.88 -3.96
CA HIS A 70 15.12 -0.52 -2.67
C HIS A 70 16.15 0.13 -1.75
N VAL A 71 15.75 1.19 -1.06
CA VAL A 71 16.50 1.77 0.05
C VAL A 71 15.64 1.72 1.30
N LEU A 72 16.00 0.83 2.23
CA LEU A 72 15.33 0.70 3.51
C LEU A 72 15.71 1.86 4.43
N LEU A 73 14.70 2.59 4.89
CA LEU A 73 14.85 3.58 5.97
C LEU A 73 14.54 2.95 7.32
N PRO A 74 15.18 3.43 8.41
CA PRO A 74 14.74 3.12 9.76
C PRO A 74 13.26 3.47 9.96
N LYS A 75 12.58 2.69 10.80
CA LYS A 75 11.18 2.91 11.15
C LYS A 75 10.96 4.34 11.67
N GLY A 76 9.86 4.98 11.27
CA GLY A 76 9.58 6.37 11.66
C GLY A 76 10.36 7.44 10.88
N GLN A 77 11.28 7.06 9.98
CA GLN A 77 11.99 8.02 9.13
C GLN A 77 11.35 8.17 7.75
N SER A 78 11.51 9.37 7.19
CA SER A 78 11.08 9.77 5.85
C SER A 78 12.14 10.69 5.24
N ARG A 79 12.30 10.65 3.92
CA ARG A 79 13.14 11.62 3.18
C ARG A 79 12.47 12.98 3.01
N ILE A 80 11.16 13.05 3.20
CA ILE A 80 10.37 14.27 3.09
C ILE A 80 9.77 14.63 4.46
N PRO A 81 9.58 15.93 4.75
CA PRO A 81 8.87 16.36 5.95
C PRO A 81 7.52 15.67 6.04
N VAL A 82 7.25 15.05 7.19
CA VAL A 82 5.99 14.35 7.44
C VAL A 82 5.01 15.38 8.02
N PRO A 83 3.82 15.57 7.42
CA PRO A 83 2.77 16.40 8.00
C PRO A 83 2.45 15.97 9.44
N PRO A 84 2.18 16.91 10.38
CA PRO A 84 1.94 16.59 11.79
C PRO A 84 0.88 15.50 12.01
N GLU A 85 -0.16 15.51 11.18
CA GLU A 85 -1.28 14.57 11.21
C GLU A 85 -0.90 13.14 10.78
N LEU A 86 0.25 12.93 10.13
CA LEU A 86 0.74 11.62 9.68
C LEU A 86 1.93 11.09 10.50
N VAL A 87 2.33 11.80 11.56
CA VAL A 87 3.51 11.46 12.37
C VAL A 87 3.30 10.16 13.14
N ILE A 88 2.07 9.90 13.59
CA ILE A 88 1.77 8.70 14.38
C ILE A 88 1.86 7.47 13.48
N GLU A 89 1.20 7.49 12.33
CA GLU A 89 1.18 6.45 11.31
C GLU A 89 2.60 6.10 10.83
N MET A 90 3.45 7.12 10.66
CA MET A 90 4.84 6.92 10.26
C MET A 90 5.65 6.22 11.37
N LYS A 91 5.42 6.56 12.65
CA LYS A 91 6.15 6.00 13.79
C LYS A 91 5.68 4.61 14.18
N THR A 92 4.37 4.39 14.19
CA THR A 92 3.79 3.07 14.45
C THR A 92 4.15 2.12 13.32
N GLY A 93 4.31 2.64 12.10
CA GLY A 93 4.58 1.87 10.89
C GLY A 93 3.46 0.86 10.63
N LEU A 94 3.42 0.30 9.42
CA LEU A 94 2.78 -1.01 9.25
C LEU A 94 3.64 -2.04 10.02
N THR A 95 3.48 -2.14 11.35
CA THR A 95 3.90 -3.34 12.12
C THR A 95 2.98 -4.52 11.85
N ALA A 96 2.10 -4.37 10.88
CA ALA A 96 1.01 -5.26 10.68
C ALA A 96 1.55 -6.59 10.13
N THR A 97 1.54 -7.61 10.99
CA THR A 97 1.58 -9.00 10.53
C THR A 97 0.35 -9.23 9.65
N SER A 98 0.30 -10.29 8.83
CA SER A 98 -0.90 -10.54 7.99
C SER A 98 -2.19 -10.70 8.82
N SER A 99 -2.07 -10.91 10.14
CA SER A 99 -3.14 -10.81 11.12
C SER A 99 -3.62 -9.37 11.33
N ASP A 100 -2.70 -8.45 11.65
CA ASP A 100 -3.00 -7.04 11.94
C ASP A 100 -3.43 -6.25 10.69
N MET A 101 -3.05 -6.70 9.49
CA MET A 101 -3.44 -6.04 8.23
C MET A 101 -4.93 -6.21 7.91
N LYS A 102 -5.60 -7.22 8.47
CA LYS A 102 -7.06 -7.38 8.32
C LYS A 102 -7.82 -6.27 9.04
N ASP A 103 -7.22 -5.71 10.10
CA ASP A 103 -7.85 -4.70 10.95
C ASP A 103 -7.56 -3.26 10.50
N ASN A 104 -6.48 -3.04 9.72
CA ASN A 104 -6.02 -1.71 9.29
C ASN A 104 -6.07 -1.45 7.77
N MET A 105 -6.61 -2.37 6.98
CA MET A 105 -6.86 -2.13 5.56
C MET A 105 -8.09 -1.23 5.41
N ILE A 106 -8.16 -0.42 4.34
CA ILE A 106 -9.25 0.53 4.07
C ILE A 106 -10.61 -0.19 4.15
N LEU A 107 -11.20 -0.14 5.34
CA LEU A 107 -12.53 -0.62 5.66
C LEU A 107 -13.49 0.48 5.21
N ILE A 108 -14.04 0.34 4.00
CA ILE A 108 -15.14 1.20 3.57
C ILE A 108 -16.40 0.69 4.30
N SER A 109 -16.58 1.15 5.54
CA SER A 109 -17.79 0.92 6.33
C SER A 109 -18.79 2.05 6.09
N PHE A 110 -20.00 1.69 5.69
CA PHE A 110 -21.12 2.64 5.63
C PHE A 110 -21.92 2.54 6.93
N ALA A 111 -21.81 3.53 7.79
CA ALA A 111 -22.69 3.69 8.94
C ALA A 111 -24.06 4.24 8.49
N PRO A 112 -25.19 3.74 9.02
CA PRO A 112 -26.50 4.31 8.72
C PRO A 112 -26.58 5.74 9.28
N LYS A 113 -27.01 6.69 8.44
CA LYS A 113 -27.49 7.98 8.94
C LYS A 113 -28.82 7.73 9.66
N ILE A 114 -28.86 8.03 10.95
CA ILE A 114 -30.09 8.12 11.76
C ILE A 114 -30.88 9.34 11.30
#